data_AF-A0A514JUK0-F1
#
_entry.id   AF-A0A514JUK0-F1
#
_cell.length_a   1.000
_cell.length_b   1.000
_cell.length_c   1.000
_cell.angle_alpha   90.00
_cell.angle_beta   90.00
_cell.angle_gamma   90.00
#
_symmetry.space_group_name_H-M   'P 1'
#
loop_
_entity.id
_entity.type
_entity.pdbx_description
1 polymer ?
#
loop_
_entity_poly.entity_id
_entity_poly.type
_entity_poly.pdbx_seq_one_letter_code
_entity_poly.pdbx_strand_id
1 'polypeptide(L)'
;MRAFSDANSLLAKGQRELGAACAAVVKSAHDVDRGIGALDRFQRIGGALPAPGTSDTPSHSTPLVNAVPPHRPRPARLWKWLVWPVSLLAAFFDSVFVASTIHEVLGLSEDEQVQYWLAYLPGVGITVCLLAVGSFLAERLAAEAVPGRRRRLVEPWACVIGLLLLVMLCGAVRILIAADSDAYLVVYAPVILVLLLLLGIAAIVTKVRSYDPAGIAEAEERRASRKAVEGGRKHAKAVGRGLAERMKAADDLSDRTRKALTAHVTEWFALKTTFDTMEQAARRHVEDAATGLVEERTRTGLAGAFDFPLATTDWPDEPGLREARGQYPERRREGPGIEWDLLSEAEHVLDLYHPDGFADRLRRVLGELDRQWSAHGPAEDAVIAEVEEPGAEEEKGGEKERTG
;
A
#
# COMPACT_ATOMS: atom_id res chain seq x y z
N MET A 1 -24.80 61.78 -39.05
CA MET A 1 -26.00 61.15 -38.46
C MET A 1 -26.25 59.79 -39.07
N ARG A 2 -26.44 59.67 -40.40
CA ARG A 2 -26.62 58.36 -41.06
C ARG A 2 -25.51 57.37 -40.75
N ALA A 3 -24.24 57.78 -40.89
CA ALA A 3 -23.10 56.93 -40.55
C ALA A 3 -23.11 56.41 -39.10
N PHE A 4 -23.47 57.25 -38.12
CA PHE A 4 -23.62 56.81 -36.72
C PHE A 4 -24.79 55.84 -36.55
N SER A 5 -25.92 56.09 -37.21
CA SER A 5 -27.07 55.17 -37.21
C SER A 5 -26.72 53.82 -37.86
N ASP A 6 -25.94 53.83 -38.94
CA ASP A 6 -25.51 52.63 -39.65
C ASP A 6 -24.49 51.83 -38.81
N ALA A 7 -23.54 52.52 -38.17
CA ALA A 7 -22.59 51.93 -37.22
C ALA A 7 -23.32 51.29 -36.02
N ASN A 8 -24.26 52.01 -35.38
CA ASN A 8 -25.04 51.47 -34.27
C ASN A 8 -25.96 50.32 -34.71
N SER A 9 -26.50 50.38 -35.93
CA SER A 9 -27.27 49.26 -36.51
C SER A 9 -26.41 48.03 -36.78
N LEU A 10 -25.14 48.22 -37.17
CA LEU A 10 -24.17 47.14 -37.34
C LEU A 10 -23.85 46.50 -36.00
N LEU A 11 -23.52 47.30 -34.98
CA LEU A 11 -23.28 46.82 -33.61
C LEU A 11 -24.50 46.07 -33.06
N ALA A 12 -25.71 46.61 -33.25
CA ALA A 12 -26.96 45.98 -32.83
C ALA A 12 -27.22 44.63 -33.52
N LYS A 13 -26.92 44.52 -34.83
CA LYS A 13 -27.00 43.24 -35.57
C LYS A 13 -25.97 42.24 -35.06
N GLY A 14 -24.78 42.72 -34.72
CA GLY A 14 -23.67 41.92 -34.21
C GLY A 14 -23.86 41.37 -32.79
N GLN A 15 -24.78 41.94 -32.01
CA GLN A 15 -25.04 41.53 -30.61
C GLN A 15 -25.29 40.03 -30.43
N ARG A 16 -25.96 39.37 -31.39
CA ARG A 16 -26.24 37.93 -31.29
C ARG A 16 -24.96 37.09 -31.40
N GLU A 17 -24.07 37.49 -32.29
CA GLU A 17 -22.80 36.80 -32.50
C GLU A 17 -21.86 37.03 -31.30
N LEU A 18 -21.74 38.28 -30.84
CA LEU A 18 -21.01 38.62 -29.61
C LEU A 18 -21.56 37.87 -28.40
N GLY A 19 -22.89 37.86 -28.22
CA GLY A 19 -23.52 37.13 -27.12
C GLY A 19 -23.25 35.63 -27.16
N ALA A 20 -23.24 35.01 -28.35
CA ALA A 20 -22.89 33.60 -28.51
C ALA A 20 -21.40 33.34 -28.18
N ALA A 21 -20.49 34.21 -28.63
CA ALA A 21 -19.07 34.12 -28.32
C ALA A 21 -18.80 34.34 -26.82
N CYS A 22 -19.46 35.30 -26.17
CA CYS A 22 -19.41 35.51 -24.72
C CYS A 22 -19.84 34.24 -23.97
N ALA A 23 -20.97 33.64 -24.37
CA ALA A 23 -21.45 32.41 -23.74
C ALA A 23 -20.46 31.24 -23.89
N ALA A 24 -19.77 31.14 -25.03
CA ALA A 24 -18.73 30.13 -25.26
C ALA A 24 -17.49 30.35 -24.38
N VAL A 25 -17.04 31.60 -24.22
CA VAL A 25 -15.95 31.98 -23.32
C VAL A 25 -16.32 31.68 -21.86
N VAL A 26 -17.51 32.10 -21.41
CA VAL A 26 -17.98 31.84 -20.05
C VAL A 26 -18.04 30.33 -19.79
N LYS A 27 -18.60 29.55 -20.72
CA LYS A 27 -18.70 28.10 -20.57
C LYS A 27 -17.32 27.43 -20.48
N SER A 28 -16.42 27.77 -21.39
CA SER A 28 -15.06 27.21 -21.40
C SER A 28 -14.26 27.61 -20.16
N ALA A 29 -14.43 28.85 -19.66
CA ALA A 29 -13.84 29.29 -18.41
C ALA A 29 -14.30 28.44 -17.21
N HIS A 30 -15.60 28.15 -17.10
CA HIS A 30 -16.14 27.29 -16.04
C HIS A 30 -15.58 25.86 -16.13
N ASP A 31 -15.34 25.34 -17.33
CA ASP A 31 -14.75 24.01 -17.52
C ASP A 31 -13.29 23.98 -17.06
N VAL A 32 -12.51 25.03 -17.35
CA VAL A 32 -11.15 25.21 -16.83
C VAL A 32 -11.15 25.32 -15.31
N ASP A 33 -12.02 26.16 -14.74
CA ASP A 33 -12.14 26.35 -13.29
C ASP A 33 -12.51 25.05 -12.57
N ARG A 34 -13.40 24.25 -13.15
CA ARG A 34 -13.75 22.93 -12.62
C ARG A 34 -12.56 21.98 -12.63
N GLY A 35 -11.75 22.01 -13.69
CA GLY A 35 -10.52 21.23 -13.82
C GLY A 35 -9.47 21.62 -12.78
N ILE A 36 -9.16 22.92 -12.68
CA ILE A 36 -8.23 23.47 -11.68
C ILE A 36 -8.72 23.16 -10.26
N GLY A 37 -10.01 23.35 -9.97
CA GLY A 37 -10.60 23.03 -8.68
C GLY A 37 -10.57 21.53 -8.35
N ALA A 38 -10.65 20.65 -9.35
CA ALA A 38 -10.49 19.22 -9.16
C ALA A 38 -9.04 18.86 -8.82
N LEU A 39 -8.06 19.46 -9.49
CA LEU A 39 -6.63 19.28 -9.18
C LEU A 39 -6.30 19.76 -7.77
N ASP A 40 -6.79 20.93 -7.38
CA ASP A 40 -6.58 21.49 -6.04
C ASP A 40 -7.20 20.62 -4.93
N ARG A 41 -8.39 20.05 -5.17
CA ARG A 41 -8.98 19.05 -4.26
C ARG A 41 -8.18 17.77 -4.23
N PHE A 42 -7.73 17.28 -5.38
CA PHE A 42 -6.91 16.08 -5.47
C PHE A 42 -5.61 16.25 -4.68
N GLN A 43 -4.94 17.39 -4.83
CA GLN A 43 -3.75 17.77 -4.08
C GLN A 43 -4.00 17.80 -2.57
N ARG A 44 -5.11 18.40 -2.12
CA ARG A 44 -5.47 18.45 -0.69
C ARG A 44 -5.75 17.07 -0.10
N ILE A 45 -6.40 16.18 -0.86
CA ILE A 45 -6.69 14.80 -0.43
C ILE A 45 -5.42 13.93 -0.52
N GLY A 46 -4.60 14.13 -1.55
CA GLY A 46 -3.33 13.43 -1.77
C GLY A 46 -2.28 13.77 -0.72
N GLY A 47 -2.26 15.03 -0.23
CA GLY A 47 -1.39 15.47 0.87
C GLY A 47 -1.67 14.80 2.22
N ALA A 48 -2.75 14.02 2.34
CA ALA A 48 -3.04 13.17 3.50
C ALA A 48 -2.47 11.74 3.36
N LEU A 49 -1.56 11.50 2.41
CA LEU A 49 -0.81 10.25 2.35
C LEU A 49 0.01 10.11 3.65
N PRO A 50 -0.12 8.99 4.38
CA PRO A 50 0.72 8.74 5.54
C PRO A 50 2.17 8.68 5.06
N ALA A 51 3.05 9.43 5.73
CA ALA A 51 4.48 9.38 5.46
C ALA A 51 4.95 7.92 5.48
N PRO A 52 5.74 7.48 4.48
CA PRO A 52 6.37 6.17 4.52
C PRO A 52 7.37 6.18 5.68
N GLY A 53 6.92 5.77 6.86
CA GLY A 53 7.73 5.80 8.09
C GLY A 53 6.93 5.97 9.39
N THR A 54 5.70 6.48 9.36
CA THR A 54 4.83 6.49 10.54
C THR A 54 4.01 5.22 10.60
N SER A 55 4.69 4.07 10.64
CA SER A 55 4.06 2.88 11.16
C SER A 55 3.88 3.09 12.66
N ASP A 56 2.66 3.45 13.07
CA ASP A 56 2.05 2.99 14.32
C ASP A 56 1.94 1.45 14.31
N THR A 57 3.04 0.77 14.01
CA THR A 57 3.32 -0.51 14.63
C THR A 57 3.43 -0.19 16.10
N PRO A 58 2.52 -0.69 16.96
CA PRO A 58 2.80 -0.69 18.38
C PRO A 58 4.17 -1.34 18.52
N SER A 59 5.13 -0.53 18.94
CA SER A 59 6.37 -0.96 19.52
C SER A 59 5.98 -1.75 20.77
N HIS A 60 5.56 -3.00 20.56
CA HIS A 60 5.96 -4.07 21.44
C HIS A 60 7.48 -4.10 21.35
N SER A 61 8.12 -3.14 22.04
CA SER A 61 8.98 -3.43 23.17
C SER A 61 9.12 -4.93 23.30
N THR A 62 10.10 -5.48 22.61
CA THR A 62 10.70 -6.77 22.91
C THR A 62 11.79 -6.46 23.94
N PRO A 63 11.50 -6.40 25.25
CA PRO A 63 12.57 -6.42 26.22
C PRO A 63 12.97 -7.89 26.37
N LEU A 64 13.77 -8.43 25.46
CA LEU A 64 14.45 -9.72 25.66
C LEU A 64 15.57 -9.97 24.63
N VAL A 65 16.30 -8.92 24.21
CA VAL A 65 17.53 -9.08 23.39
C VAL A 65 18.74 -9.57 24.22
N ASN A 66 18.67 -9.62 25.55
CA ASN A 66 19.80 -10.03 26.39
C ASN A 66 19.48 -11.16 27.37
N ALA A 67 18.88 -12.24 26.90
CA ALA A 67 18.97 -13.52 27.59
C ALA A 67 19.68 -14.52 26.69
N VAL A 68 21.02 -14.43 26.64
CA VAL A 68 21.85 -15.54 26.17
C VAL A 68 21.41 -16.77 26.98
N PRO A 69 20.78 -17.80 26.38
CA PRO A 69 20.43 -18.99 27.13
C PRO A 69 21.74 -19.62 27.62
N PRO A 70 21.80 -20.14 28.85
CA PRO A 70 22.98 -20.88 29.29
C PRO A 70 23.26 -21.99 28.27
N HIS A 71 24.49 -22.01 27.75
CA HIS A 71 24.97 -23.01 26.80
C HIS A 71 24.69 -24.42 27.33
N ARG A 72 23.57 -25.03 26.93
CA ARG A 72 23.41 -26.47 27.02
C ARG A 72 24.12 -27.09 25.82
N PRO A 73 24.88 -28.18 26.03
CA PRO A 73 25.54 -28.86 24.93
C PRO A 73 24.49 -29.28 23.92
N ARG A 74 24.66 -28.85 22.65
CA ARG A 74 23.87 -29.33 21.53
C ARG A 74 23.81 -30.86 21.62
N PRO A 75 22.63 -31.48 21.55
CA PRO A 75 22.56 -32.92 21.59
C PRO A 75 23.38 -33.48 20.44
N ALA A 76 24.44 -34.22 20.77
CA ALA A 76 25.38 -34.73 19.78
C ALA A 76 24.60 -35.47 18.70
N ARG A 77 24.95 -35.29 17.42
CA ARG A 77 24.27 -35.92 16.26
C ARG A 77 24.03 -37.42 16.47
N LEU A 78 24.92 -38.06 17.21
CA LEU A 78 24.82 -39.45 17.68
C LEU A 78 23.50 -39.76 18.41
N TRP A 79 23.05 -38.92 19.36
CA TRP A 79 21.80 -39.14 20.11
C TRP A 79 20.56 -38.98 19.25
N LYS A 80 20.55 -38.05 18.28
CA LYS A 80 19.44 -37.91 17.31
C LYS A 80 19.31 -39.14 16.41
N TRP A 81 20.44 -39.76 16.06
CA TRP A 81 20.46 -40.99 15.26
C TRP A 81 20.07 -42.21 16.09
N LEU A 82 20.56 -42.31 17.34
CA LEU A 82 20.35 -43.46 18.23
C LEU A 82 18.90 -43.64 18.70
N VAL A 83 18.07 -42.59 18.67
CA VAL A 83 16.62 -42.70 18.97
C VAL A 83 15.95 -43.73 18.07
N TRP A 84 16.21 -43.69 16.76
CA TRP A 84 15.56 -44.59 15.81
C TRP A 84 15.83 -46.08 16.05
N PRO A 85 17.08 -46.56 16.15
CA PRO A 85 17.36 -47.97 16.39
C PRO A 85 16.92 -48.41 17.79
N VAL A 86 17.04 -47.58 18.83
CA VAL A 86 16.59 -47.93 20.18
C VAL A 86 15.07 -48.02 20.27
N SER A 87 14.35 -47.09 19.64
CA SER A 87 12.88 -47.14 19.59
C SER A 87 12.37 -48.32 18.76
N LEU A 88 13.04 -48.65 17.65
CA LEU A 88 12.67 -49.79 16.82
C LEU A 88 12.95 -51.12 17.55
N LEU A 89 14.08 -51.22 18.27
CA LEU A 89 14.40 -52.38 19.09
C LEU A 89 13.41 -52.55 20.27
N ALA A 90 13.03 -51.46 20.93
CA ALA A 90 12.00 -51.47 21.96
C ALA A 90 10.64 -51.89 21.39
N ALA A 91 10.23 -51.35 20.23
CA ALA A 91 8.97 -51.71 19.57
C ALA A 91 8.92 -53.18 19.19
N PHE A 92 10.01 -53.70 18.64
CA PHE A 92 10.13 -55.10 18.28
C PHE A 92 10.05 -55.99 19.52
N PHE A 93 10.76 -55.63 20.59
CA PHE A 93 10.76 -56.41 21.82
C PHE A 93 9.39 -56.39 22.52
N ASP A 94 8.79 -55.21 22.70
CA ASP A 94 7.47 -55.05 23.34
C ASP A 94 6.37 -55.78 22.56
N SER A 95 6.39 -55.70 21.22
CA SER A 95 5.41 -56.38 20.37
C SER A 95 5.52 -57.90 20.43
N VAL A 96 6.73 -58.45 20.33
CA VAL A 96 6.95 -59.91 20.44
C VAL A 96 6.63 -60.41 21.84
N PHE A 97 6.99 -59.67 22.88
CA PHE A 97 6.75 -60.07 24.28
C PHE A 97 5.27 -60.05 24.65
N VAL A 98 4.54 -59.01 24.25
CA VAL A 98 3.10 -58.90 24.53
C VAL A 98 2.31 -59.87 23.67
N ALA A 99 2.64 -60.03 22.39
CA ALA A 99 1.98 -60.99 21.51
C ALA A 99 2.13 -62.42 22.03
N SER A 100 3.35 -62.83 22.38
CA SER A 100 3.60 -64.16 22.93
C SER A 100 2.82 -64.40 24.22
N THR A 101 2.66 -63.38 25.07
CA THR A 101 1.86 -63.49 26.30
C THR A 101 0.37 -63.62 25.99
N ILE A 102 -0.14 -62.86 25.01
CA ILE A 102 -1.54 -62.92 24.59
C ILE A 102 -1.86 -64.26 23.91
N HIS A 103 -0.98 -64.78 23.06
CA HIS A 103 -1.14 -66.10 22.42
C HIS A 103 -1.23 -67.21 23.47
N GLU A 104 -0.41 -67.12 24.51
CA GLU A 104 -0.34 -68.12 25.58
C GLU A 104 -1.55 -68.04 26.52
N VAL A 105 -2.02 -66.83 26.86
CA VAL A 105 -3.22 -66.62 27.70
C VAL A 105 -4.51 -67.03 26.98
N LEU A 106 -4.62 -66.73 25.68
CA LEU A 106 -5.83 -66.98 24.90
C LEU A 106 -5.83 -68.32 24.18
N GLY A 107 -4.74 -69.08 24.22
CA GLY A 107 -4.60 -70.39 23.56
C GLY A 107 -4.70 -70.30 22.03
N LEU A 108 -4.24 -69.20 21.44
CA LEU A 108 -4.37 -68.94 20.00
C LEU A 108 -3.35 -69.78 19.20
N SER A 109 -3.83 -70.60 18.27
CA SER A 109 -2.97 -71.38 17.35
C SER A 109 -2.62 -70.58 16.08
N GLU A 110 -1.53 -70.96 15.41
CA GLU A 110 -1.09 -70.33 14.14
C GLU A 110 -2.11 -70.44 12.99
N ASP A 111 -3.13 -71.30 13.14
CA ASP A 111 -4.18 -71.53 12.15
C ASP A 111 -5.16 -70.35 12.03
N GLU A 112 -5.30 -69.52 13.07
CA GLU A 112 -6.15 -68.32 13.07
C GLU A 112 -5.35 -67.04 12.76
N GLN A 113 -4.92 -66.94 11.50
CA GLN A 113 -4.00 -65.90 11.00
C GLN A 113 -4.35 -64.47 11.44
N VAL A 114 -5.63 -64.09 11.43
CA VAL A 114 -6.05 -62.71 11.77
C VAL A 114 -5.92 -62.43 13.27
N GLN A 115 -6.31 -63.37 14.12
CA GLN A 115 -6.22 -63.21 15.58
C GLN A 115 -4.77 -63.28 16.05
N TYR A 116 -3.96 -64.11 15.39
CA TYR A 116 -2.53 -64.22 15.62
C TYR A 116 -1.80 -62.88 15.40
N TRP A 117 -2.07 -62.20 14.28
CA TRP A 117 -1.50 -60.88 14.01
C TRP A 117 -2.08 -59.77 14.91
N LEU A 118 -3.35 -59.88 15.31
CA LEU A 118 -3.98 -58.89 16.20
C LEU A 118 -3.31 -58.83 17.58
N ALA A 119 -2.73 -59.92 18.06
CA ALA A 119 -2.03 -59.99 19.34
C ALA A 119 -0.77 -59.09 19.42
N TYR A 120 -0.21 -58.68 18.28
CA TYR A 120 0.97 -57.80 18.23
C TYR A 120 0.62 -56.29 18.36
N LEU A 121 -0.62 -55.90 18.06
CA LEU A 121 -1.08 -54.51 18.12
C LEU A 121 -0.94 -53.85 19.51
N PRO A 122 -1.28 -54.53 20.63
CA PRO A 122 -1.13 -53.94 21.96
C PRO A 122 0.34 -53.62 22.31
N GLY A 123 1.29 -54.47 21.91
CA GLY A 123 2.71 -54.21 22.17
C GLY A 123 3.25 -53.02 21.36
N VAL A 124 2.85 -52.88 20.10
CA VAL A 124 3.14 -51.66 19.30
C VAL A 124 2.51 -50.42 19.96
N GLY A 125 1.28 -50.55 20.48
CA GLY A 125 0.58 -49.48 21.21
C GLY A 125 1.34 -49.03 22.45
N ILE A 126 1.88 -49.96 23.24
CA ILE A 126 2.70 -49.67 24.43
C ILE A 126 3.95 -48.87 24.05
N THR A 127 4.66 -49.27 22.99
CA THR A 127 5.86 -48.52 22.57
C THR A 127 5.53 -47.13 22.04
N VAL A 128 4.44 -46.97 21.27
CA VAL A 128 3.97 -45.65 20.83
C VAL A 128 3.64 -44.77 22.03
N CYS A 129 3.00 -45.33 23.06
CA CYS A 129 2.72 -44.63 24.31
C CYS A 129 4.02 -44.26 25.06
N LEU A 130 5.02 -45.15 25.16
CA LEU A 130 6.33 -44.84 25.75
C LEU A 130 7.01 -43.68 25.02
N LEU A 131 6.94 -43.66 23.69
CA LEU A 131 7.54 -42.59 22.86
C LEU A 131 6.80 -41.27 22.99
N ALA A 132 5.46 -41.30 23.01
CA ALA A 132 4.64 -40.12 23.22
C ALA A 132 4.90 -39.51 24.60
N VAL A 133 4.89 -40.34 25.64
CA VAL A 133 5.15 -39.90 27.02
C VAL A 133 6.60 -39.43 27.19
N GLY A 134 7.58 -40.11 26.58
CA GLY A 134 8.97 -39.66 26.56
C GLY A 134 9.16 -38.31 25.85
N SER A 135 8.35 -38.02 24.83
CA SER A 135 8.35 -36.71 24.13
C SER A 135 7.74 -35.61 25.01
N PHE A 136 6.62 -35.89 25.68
CA PHE A 136 6.03 -34.97 26.66
C PHE A 136 6.95 -34.70 27.85
N LEU A 137 7.69 -35.71 28.31
CA LEU A 137 8.67 -35.56 29.39
C LEU A 137 9.87 -34.70 28.95
N ALA A 138 10.34 -34.89 27.71
CA ALA A 138 11.40 -34.07 27.14
C ALA A 138 10.99 -32.60 27.00
N GLU A 139 9.75 -32.35 26.55
CA GLU A 139 9.16 -31.01 26.49
C GLU A 139 9.07 -30.34 27.87
N ARG A 140 8.74 -31.11 28.93
CA ARG A 140 8.71 -30.61 30.31
C ARG A 140 10.08 -30.21 30.83
N LEU A 141 11.07 -31.10 30.69
CA LEU A 141 12.44 -30.84 31.14
C LEU A 141 13.09 -29.68 30.35
N ALA A 142 12.66 -29.48 29.10
CA ALA A 142 13.01 -28.30 28.32
C ALA A 142 12.29 -27.04 28.80
N ALA A 143 10.99 -27.11 29.10
CA ALA A 143 10.19 -25.97 29.54
C ALA A 143 10.54 -25.48 30.95
N GLU A 144 10.88 -26.37 31.89
CA GLU A 144 11.35 -26.03 33.25
C GLU A 144 12.72 -25.36 33.23
N ALA A 145 13.52 -25.60 32.19
CA ALA A 145 14.82 -24.98 32.02
C ALA A 145 14.76 -23.53 31.51
N VAL A 146 13.57 -23.06 31.07
CA VAL A 146 13.35 -21.69 30.59
C VAL A 146 12.52 -20.93 31.64
N PRO A 147 13.14 -20.04 32.44
CA PRO A 147 12.43 -19.29 33.46
C PRO A 147 11.36 -18.38 32.84
N GLY A 148 10.09 -18.52 33.27
CA GLY A 148 9.00 -17.60 32.92
C GLY A 148 7.78 -18.20 32.20
N ARG A 149 7.83 -19.44 31.72
CA ARG A 149 6.66 -20.07 31.03
C ARG A 149 5.69 -20.71 32.04
N ARG A 150 4.56 -20.05 32.33
CA ARG A 150 3.51 -20.63 33.19
C ARG A 150 2.58 -21.60 32.43
N ARG A 151 2.49 -22.82 32.98
CA ARG A 151 1.33 -23.78 33.03
C ARG A 151 0.85 -24.50 31.75
N ARG A 152 0.63 -25.82 31.85
CA ARG A 152 -0.58 -26.55 32.32
C ARG A 152 -0.12 -27.89 32.90
N LEU A 153 -0.67 -28.35 34.02
CA LEU A 153 -0.31 -29.64 34.63
C LEU A 153 -1.20 -30.75 34.06
N VAL A 154 -0.57 -31.70 33.39
CA VAL A 154 -1.01 -33.11 33.40
C VAL A 154 0.28 -33.81 33.78
N GLU A 155 0.33 -34.48 34.94
CA GLU A 155 1.54 -35.12 35.47
C GLU A 155 1.93 -36.29 34.56
N PRO A 156 2.93 -36.15 33.67
CA PRO A 156 3.27 -37.20 32.72
C PRO A 156 3.91 -38.40 33.42
N TRP A 157 4.45 -38.19 34.63
CA TRP A 157 5.05 -39.23 35.47
C TRP A 157 4.06 -40.33 35.85
N ALA A 158 2.79 -39.98 36.11
CA ALA A 158 1.76 -40.97 36.39
C ALA A 158 1.52 -41.90 35.18
N CYS A 159 1.58 -41.36 33.95
CA CYS A 159 1.47 -42.14 32.73
C CYS A 159 2.72 -42.99 32.46
N VAL A 160 3.93 -42.46 32.70
CA VAL A 160 5.18 -43.25 32.60
C VAL A 160 5.14 -44.42 33.57
N ILE A 161 4.86 -44.14 34.84
CA ILE A 161 4.84 -45.15 35.91
C ILE A 161 3.75 -46.17 35.64
N GLY A 162 2.54 -45.72 35.27
CA GLY A 162 1.43 -46.62 34.94
C GLY A 162 1.75 -47.56 33.79
N LEU A 163 2.45 -47.07 32.76
CA LEU A 163 2.80 -47.90 31.60
C LEU A 163 3.97 -48.86 31.90
N LEU A 164 4.96 -48.46 32.69
CA LEU A 164 6.01 -49.36 33.19
C LEU A 164 5.42 -50.45 34.10
N LEU A 165 4.46 -50.08 34.95
CA LEU A 165 3.73 -51.04 35.79
C LEU A 165 2.89 -52.01 34.96
N LEU A 166 2.27 -51.55 33.87
CA LEU A 166 1.53 -52.41 32.95
C LEU A 166 2.45 -53.44 32.28
N VAL A 167 3.62 -53.01 31.79
CA VAL A 167 4.63 -53.91 31.19
C VAL A 167 5.14 -54.92 32.23
N MET A 168 5.41 -54.46 33.45
CA MET A 168 5.81 -55.34 34.57
C MET A 168 4.71 -56.35 34.93
N LEU A 169 3.44 -55.93 34.93
CA LEU A 169 2.30 -56.81 35.20
C LEU A 169 2.14 -57.87 34.11
N CYS A 170 2.23 -57.49 32.84
CA CYS A 170 2.22 -58.44 31.71
C CYS A 170 3.37 -59.45 31.83
N GLY A 171 4.57 -58.99 32.21
CA GLY A 171 5.70 -59.89 32.43
C GLY A 171 5.48 -60.84 33.61
N ALA A 172 4.93 -60.36 34.72
CA ALA A 172 4.60 -61.19 35.88
C ALA A 172 3.54 -62.25 35.55
N VAL A 173 2.50 -61.91 34.78
CA VAL A 173 1.47 -62.85 34.32
C VAL A 173 2.09 -63.93 33.42
N ARG A 174 2.98 -63.57 32.49
CA ARG A 174 3.69 -64.53 31.64
C ARG A 174 4.52 -65.51 32.47
N ILE A 175 5.24 -65.02 33.49
CA ILE A 175 6.04 -65.85 34.39
C ILE A 175 5.16 -66.83 35.17
N LEU A 176 3.97 -66.41 35.61
CA LEU A 176 3.04 -67.25 36.34
C LEU A 176 2.45 -68.37 35.48
N ILE A 177 2.17 -68.09 34.21
CA ILE A 177 1.64 -69.08 33.26
C ILE A 177 2.74 -70.06 32.83
N ALA A 178 3.93 -69.54 32.53
CA ALA A 178 5.09 -70.37 32.17
C ALA A 178 5.63 -71.21 33.33
N ALA A 179 5.27 -70.90 34.58
CA ALA A 179 5.67 -71.67 35.75
C ALA A 179 5.08 -73.09 35.76
N ASP A 180 3.99 -73.33 35.02
CA ASP A 180 3.35 -74.64 34.92
C ASP A 180 3.94 -75.50 33.78
N SER A 181 4.67 -74.88 32.84
CA SER A 181 5.11 -75.51 31.58
C SER A 181 6.63 -75.53 31.36
N ASP A 182 7.41 -74.58 31.89
CA ASP A 182 8.85 -74.47 31.64
C ASP A 182 9.66 -73.95 32.85
N ALA A 183 10.34 -74.85 33.56
CA ALA A 183 11.10 -74.55 34.79
C ALA A 183 12.26 -73.54 34.57
N TYR A 184 12.81 -73.44 33.36
CA TYR A 184 13.89 -72.51 33.05
C TYR A 184 13.42 -71.06 32.98
N LEU A 185 12.20 -70.79 32.53
CA LEU A 185 11.70 -69.42 32.39
C LEU A 185 11.49 -68.75 33.76
N VAL A 186 11.09 -69.52 34.77
CA VAL A 186 10.89 -69.06 36.15
C VAL A 186 12.20 -68.62 36.81
N VAL A 187 13.32 -69.28 36.48
CA VAL A 187 14.64 -68.94 37.04
C VAL A 187 15.17 -67.62 36.47
N TYR A 188 14.92 -67.35 35.18
CA TYR A 188 15.41 -66.13 34.50
C TYR A 188 14.38 -64.99 34.45
N ALA A 189 13.16 -65.23 34.90
CA ALA A 189 12.08 -64.25 35.09
C ALA A 189 12.52 -62.88 35.64
N PRO A 190 13.24 -62.79 36.78
CA PRO A 190 13.65 -61.49 37.31
C PRO A 190 14.65 -60.76 36.40
N VAL A 191 15.49 -61.49 35.67
CA VAL A 191 16.47 -60.91 34.73
C VAL A 191 15.76 -60.31 33.52
N ILE A 192 14.75 -61.00 33.00
CA ILE A 192 13.95 -60.53 31.85
C ILE A 192 13.16 -59.26 32.23
N LEU A 193 12.54 -59.23 33.41
CA LEU A 193 11.83 -58.04 33.91
C LEU A 193 12.76 -56.84 34.09
N VAL A 194 13.96 -57.05 34.63
CA VAL A 194 14.96 -55.98 34.78
C VAL A 194 15.43 -55.46 33.42
N LEU A 195 15.66 -56.34 32.44
CA LEU A 195 16.05 -55.94 31.08
C LEU A 195 14.95 -55.12 30.38
N LEU A 196 13.68 -55.52 30.53
CA LEU A 196 12.51 -54.78 30.03
C LEU A 196 12.44 -53.37 30.61
N LEU A 197 12.59 -53.27 31.94
CA LEU A 197 12.60 -51.98 32.63
C LEU A 197 13.74 -51.09 32.14
N LEU A 198 14.95 -51.65 32.02
CA LEU A 198 16.12 -50.92 31.54
C LEU A 198 15.96 -50.48 30.08
N LEU A 199 15.33 -51.29 29.22
CA LEU A 199 15.07 -50.92 27.83
C LEU A 199 14.06 -49.78 27.72
N GLY A 200 12.98 -49.83 28.52
CA GLY A 200 12.00 -48.73 28.62
C GLY A 200 12.64 -47.43 29.12
N ILE A 201 13.45 -47.51 30.18
CA ILE A 201 14.21 -46.36 30.71
C ILE A 201 15.18 -45.82 29.65
N ALA A 202 15.91 -46.69 28.95
CA ALA A 202 16.86 -46.30 27.92
C ALA A 202 16.18 -45.59 26.74
N ALA A 203 15.00 -46.06 26.30
CA ALA A 203 14.21 -45.41 25.26
C ALA A 203 13.78 -44.00 25.67
N ILE A 204 13.30 -43.84 26.92
CA ILE A 204 12.91 -42.53 27.47
C ILE A 204 14.14 -41.60 27.56
N VAL A 205 15.24 -42.04 28.15
CA VAL A 205 16.46 -41.24 28.32
C VAL A 205 17.04 -40.81 26.98
N THR A 206 17.06 -41.70 25.98
CA THR A 206 17.56 -41.40 24.64
C THR A 206 16.69 -40.35 23.95
N LYS A 207 15.36 -40.45 24.09
CA LYS A 207 14.43 -39.46 23.55
C LYS A 207 14.60 -38.10 24.21
N VAL A 208 14.68 -38.05 25.54
CA VAL A 208 14.93 -36.82 26.32
C VAL A 208 16.26 -36.17 25.92
N ARG A 209 17.33 -36.96 25.77
CA ARG A 209 18.65 -36.49 25.33
C ARG A 209 18.68 -36.01 23.87
N SER A 210 17.79 -36.50 23.02
CA SER A 210 17.71 -36.07 21.61
C SER A 210 16.96 -34.75 21.40
N TYR A 211 16.20 -34.32 22.41
CA TYR A 211 15.36 -33.13 22.34
C TYR A 211 16.24 -31.87 22.45
N ASP A 212 16.19 -31.06 21.39
CA ASP A 212 17.00 -29.84 21.23
C ASP A 212 16.09 -28.61 21.33
N PRO A 213 15.86 -28.07 22.55
CA PRO A 213 14.90 -26.98 22.74
C PRO A 213 15.32 -25.68 22.05
N ALA A 214 16.63 -25.44 21.92
CA ALA A 214 17.15 -24.24 21.28
C ALA A 214 16.89 -24.25 19.76
N GLY A 215 17.09 -25.40 19.09
CA GLY A 215 16.89 -25.50 17.65
C GLY A 215 15.44 -25.34 17.18
N ILE A 216 14.45 -25.69 18.01
CA ILE A 216 13.02 -25.51 17.70
C ILE A 216 12.62 -24.03 17.85
N ALA A 217 13.05 -23.39 18.94
CA ALA A 217 12.81 -21.97 19.16
C ALA A 217 13.43 -21.10 18.06
N GLU A 218 14.68 -21.36 17.67
CA GLU A 218 15.35 -20.68 16.55
C GLU A 218 14.62 -20.89 15.21
N ALA A 219 14.09 -22.09 14.96
CA ALA A 219 13.37 -22.38 13.72
C ALA A 219 12.00 -21.68 13.66
N GLU A 220 11.30 -21.58 14.79
CA GLU A 220 10.04 -20.83 14.91
C GLU A 220 10.26 -19.33 14.76
N GLU A 221 11.31 -18.79 15.39
CA GLU A 221 11.68 -17.38 15.27
C GLU A 221 12.07 -17.01 13.83
N ARG A 222 12.87 -17.85 13.16
CA ARG A 222 13.21 -17.68 11.73
C ARG A 222 11.99 -17.77 10.81
N ARG A 223 10.96 -18.54 11.17
CA ARG A 223 9.71 -18.61 10.40
C ARG A 223 8.84 -17.38 10.66
N ALA A 224 8.79 -16.89 11.89
CA ALA A 224 8.07 -15.68 12.24
C ALA A 224 8.70 -14.44 11.58
N SER A 225 10.03 -14.31 11.61
CA SER A 225 10.74 -13.21 10.95
C SER A 225 10.54 -13.22 9.44
N ARG A 226 10.66 -14.38 8.78
CA ARG A 226 10.36 -14.51 7.33
C ARG A 226 8.94 -14.09 6.98
N LYS A 227 7.94 -14.49 7.78
CA LYS A 227 6.54 -14.09 7.56
C LYS A 227 6.34 -12.58 7.75
N ALA A 228 7.00 -11.97 8.72
CA ALA A 228 6.95 -10.52 8.95
C ALA A 228 7.56 -9.75 7.77
N VAL A 229 8.74 -10.16 7.29
CA VAL A 229 9.40 -9.56 6.11
C VAL A 229 8.54 -9.71 4.85
N GLU A 230 7.96 -10.90 4.62
CA GLU A 230 7.09 -11.11 3.47
C GLU A 230 5.79 -10.28 3.55
N GLY A 231 5.24 -10.13 4.76
CA GLY A 231 4.10 -9.25 5.03
C GLY A 231 4.42 -7.78 4.74
N GLY A 232 5.56 -7.29 5.23
CA GLY A 232 6.06 -5.94 4.96
C GLY A 232 6.26 -5.69 3.47
N ARG A 233 6.87 -6.63 2.75
CA ARG A 233 7.06 -6.53 1.28
C ARG A 233 5.75 -6.49 0.51
N LYS A 234 4.74 -7.29 0.92
CA LYS A 234 3.40 -7.25 0.31
C LYS A 234 2.70 -5.92 0.55
N HIS A 235 2.81 -5.38 1.77
CA HIS A 235 2.25 -4.08 2.11
C HIS A 235 2.92 -2.95 1.31
N ALA A 236 4.25 -2.91 1.27
CA ALA A 236 5.00 -1.94 0.47
C ALA A 236 4.62 -1.97 -1.02
N LYS A 237 4.50 -3.16 -1.62
CA LYS A 237 4.02 -3.32 -3.01
C LYS A 237 2.56 -2.87 -3.22
N ALA A 238 1.70 -3.00 -2.21
CA ALA A 238 0.32 -2.53 -2.30
C ALA A 238 0.25 -1.00 -2.23
N VAL A 239 1.04 -0.40 -1.33
CA VAL A 239 1.18 1.06 -1.20
C VAL A 239 1.78 1.65 -2.47
N GLY A 240 2.87 1.08 -3.00
CA GLY A 240 3.50 1.54 -4.24
C GLY A 240 2.56 1.51 -5.45
N ARG A 241 1.75 0.43 -5.60
CA ARG A 241 0.72 0.36 -6.64
C ARG A 241 -0.38 1.42 -6.45
N GLY A 242 -0.86 1.61 -5.21
CA GLY A 242 -1.84 2.64 -4.91
C GLY A 242 -1.32 4.06 -5.18
N LEU A 243 -0.04 4.32 -4.93
CA LEU A 243 0.61 5.59 -5.27
C LEU A 243 0.69 5.78 -6.79
N ALA A 244 1.14 4.77 -7.53
CA ALA A 244 1.24 4.83 -9.00
C ALA A 244 -0.12 5.07 -9.68
N GLU A 245 -1.18 4.41 -9.20
CA GLU A 245 -2.56 4.63 -9.67
C GLU A 245 -3.02 6.07 -9.43
N ARG A 246 -2.69 6.64 -8.27
CA ARG A 246 -3.00 8.05 -7.94
C ARG A 246 -2.23 9.03 -8.80
N MET A 247 -0.92 8.80 -9.01
CA MET A 247 -0.10 9.64 -9.90
C MET A 247 -0.68 9.64 -11.31
N LYS A 248 -1.02 8.46 -11.85
CA LYS A 248 -1.67 8.35 -13.15
C LYS A 248 -3.01 9.10 -13.22
N ALA A 249 -3.85 8.97 -12.20
CA ALA A 249 -5.13 9.69 -12.17
C ALA A 249 -4.97 11.21 -12.15
N ALA A 250 -3.88 11.69 -11.53
CA ALA A 250 -3.55 13.10 -11.49
C ALA A 250 -2.95 13.62 -12.79
N ASP A 251 -2.12 12.82 -13.47
CA ASP A 251 -1.64 13.12 -14.83
C ASP A 251 -2.82 13.22 -15.81
N ASP A 252 -3.73 12.24 -15.78
CA ASP A 252 -4.95 12.25 -16.60
C ASP A 252 -5.81 13.50 -16.33
N LEU A 253 -5.89 13.93 -15.07
CA LEU A 253 -6.62 15.14 -14.69
C LEU A 253 -5.92 16.42 -15.14
N SER A 254 -4.59 16.45 -15.05
CA SER A 254 -3.74 17.55 -15.51
C SER A 254 -3.88 17.76 -17.01
N ASP A 255 -3.84 16.67 -17.79
CA ASP A 255 -3.98 16.71 -19.24
C ASP A 255 -5.37 17.14 -19.69
N ARG A 256 -6.44 16.68 -19.01
CA ARG A 256 -7.80 17.17 -19.26
C ARG A 256 -7.91 18.67 -19.00
N THR A 257 -7.30 19.16 -17.92
CA THR A 257 -7.35 20.58 -17.55
C THR A 257 -6.55 21.44 -18.53
N ARG A 258 -5.38 20.98 -18.99
CA ARG A 258 -4.60 21.64 -20.06
C ARG A 258 -5.40 21.74 -21.36
N LYS A 259 -6.06 20.64 -21.77
CA LYS A 259 -6.93 20.64 -22.96
C LYS A 259 -8.08 21.63 -22.82
N ALA A 260 -8.73 21.69 -21.66
CA ALA A 260 -9.77 22.68 -21.38
C ALA A 260 -9.24 24.11 -21.48
N LEU A 261 -8.02 24.37 -20.96
CA LEU A 261 -7.38 25.69 -21.06
C LEU A 261 -7.08 26.07 -22.51
N THR A 262 -6.57 25.15 -23.33
CA THR A 262 -6.34 25.41 -24.76
C THR A 262 -7.64 25.70 -25.51
N ALA A 263 -8.72 24.97 -25.19
CA ALA A 263 -10.04 25.26 -25.75
C ALA A 263 -10.52 26.66 -25.33
N HIS A 264 -10.39 27.01 -24.04
CA HIS A 264 -10.74 28.33 -23.54
C HIS A 264 -9.94 29.47 -24.19
N VAL A 265 -8.63 29.31 -24.38
CA VAL A 265 -7.79 30.26 -25.13
C VAL A 265 -8.33 30.47 -26.54
N THR A 266 -8.75 29.40 -27.21
CA THR A 266 -9.31 29.47 -28.56
C THR A 266 -10.62 30.26 -28.58
N GLU A 267 -11.54 29.97 -27.66
CA GLU A 267 -12.81 30.69 -27.54
C GLU A 267 -12.62 32.17 -27.16
N TRP A 268 -11.65 32.46 -26.28
CA TRP A 268 -11.32 33.83 -25.89
C TRP A 268 -10.78 34.64 -27.08
N PHE A 269 -9.87 34.08 -27.87
CA PHE A 269 -9.37 34.75 -29.08
C PHE A 269 -10.45 34.91 -30.15
N ALA A 270 -11.39 33.96 -30.25
CA ALA A 270 -12.54 34.08 -31.14
C ALA A 270 -13.40 35.27 -30.73
N LEU A 271 -13.76 35.39 -29.44
CA LEU A 271 -14.49 36.56 -28.92
C LEU A 271 -13.72 37.86 -29.16
N LYS A 272 -12.42 37.90 -28.87
CA LYS A 272 -11.59 39.09 -29.06
C LYS A 272 -11.56 39.53 -30.52
N THR A 273 -11.42 38.57 -31.43
CA THR A 273 -11.43 38.85 -32.88
C THR A 273 -12.78 39.38 -33.34
N THR A 274 -13.89 38.79 -32.87
CA THR A 274 -15.25 39.29 -33.19
C THR A 274 -15.47 40.70 -32.62
N PHE A 275 -15.05 40.95 -31.38
CA PHE A 275 -15.08 42.26 -30.74
C PHE A 275 -14.31 43.30 -31.57
N ASP A 276 -13.03 43.04 -31.85
CA ASP A 276 -12.16 43.97 -32.59
C ASP A 276 -12.69 44.23 -34.01
N THR A 277 -13.23 43.20 -34.67
CA THR A 277 -13.83 43.32 -36.00
C THR A 277 -15.07 44.22 -35.98
N MET A 278 -15.94 44.06 -34.98
CA MET A 278 -17.15 44.89 -34.86
C MET A 278 -16.83 46.32 -34.46
N GLU A 279 -15.90 46.50 -33.52
CA GLU A 279 -15.40 47.82 -33.13
C GLU A 279 -14.82 48.57 -34.33
N GLN A 280 -13.92 47.91 -35.07
CA GLN A 280 -13.27 48.51 -36.24
C GLN A 280 -14.26 48.76 -37.38
N ALA A 281 -15.23 47.88 -37.61
CA ALA A 281 -16.26 48.09 -38.63
C ALA A 281 -17.14 49.31 -38.30
N ALA A 282 -17.59 49.43 -37.06
CA ALA A 282 -18.37 50.58 -36.61
C ALA A 282 -17.57 51.90 -36.74
N ARG A 283 -16.30 51.87 -36.35
CA ARG A 283 -15.38 53.02 -36.45
C ARG A 283 -15.13 53.44 -37.90
N ARG A 284 -14.85 52.49 -38.80
CA ARG A 284 -14.66 52.75 -40.24
C ARG A 284 -15.86 53.43 -40.88
N HIS A 285 -17.09 53.02 -40.55
CA HIS A 285 -18.29 53.67 -41.08
C HIS A 285 -18.37 55.17 -40.76
N VAL A 286 -17.92 55.57 -39.57
CA VAL A 286 -17.88 56.99 -39.16
C VAL A 286 -16.69 57.71 -39.80
N GLU A 287 -15.51 57.10 -39.82
CA GLU A 287 -14.30 57.66 -40.42
C GLU A 287 -14.43 57.88 -41.95
N ASP A 288 -15.00 56.92 -42.67
CA ASP A 288 -15.25 57.04 -44.12
C ASP A 288 -16.25 58.16 -44.43
N ALA A 289 -17.29 58.30 -43.61
CA ALA A 289 -18.27 59.36 -43.76
C ALA A 289 -17.70 60.74 -43.41
N ALA A 290 -16.83 60.83 -42.39
CA ALA A 290 -16.11 62.05 -42.06
C ALA A 290 -15.16 62.46 -43.20
N THR A 291 -14.44 61.49 -43.76
CA THR A 291 -13.54 61.72 -44.91
C THR A 291 -14.33 62.21 -46.12
N GLY A 292 -15.45 61.57 -46.46
CA GLY A 292 -16.30 62.00 -47.57
C GLY A 292 -16.85 63.42 -47.38
N LEU A 293 -17.23 63.79 -46.14
CA LEU A 293 -17.66 65.15 -45.82
C LEU A 293 -16.54 66.18 -45.99
N VAL A 294 -15.31 65.86 -45.57
CA VAL A 294 -14.13 66.73 -45.77
C VAL A 294 -13.88 66.94 -47.26
N GLU A 295 -13.91 65.87 -48.05
CA GLU A 295 -13.70 65.94 -49.51
C GLU A 295 -14.78 66.77 -50.21
N GLU A 296 -16.05 66.58 -49.85
CA GLU A 296 -17.17 67.33 -50.44
C GLU A 296 -17.13 68.82 -50.08
N ARG A 297 -16.81 69.15 -48.83
CA ARG A 297 -16.61 70.55 -48.40
C ARG A 297 -15.45 71.21 -49.10
N THR A 298 -14.37 70.47 -49.31
CA THR A 298 -13.20 70.94 -50.08
C THR A 298 -13.61 71.24 -51.53
N ARG A 299 -14.41 70.35 -52.15
CA ARG A 299 -14.87 70.50 -53.54
C ARG A 299 -15.85 71.68 -53.73
N THR A 300 -16.69 71.95 -52.75
CA THR A 300 -17.73 72.99 -52.81
C THR A 300 -17.23 74.39 -52.38
N GLY A 301 -15.95 74.52 -52.02
CA GLY A 301 -15.38 75.79 -51.53
C GLY A 301 -15.81 76.14 -50.10
N LEU A 302 -16.47 75.23 -49.40
CA LEU A 302 -16.89 75.35 -48.00
C LEU A 302 -15.84 74.78 -47.04
N ALA A 303 -14.56 74.86 -47.40
CA ALA A 303 -13.44 74.48 -46.56
C ALA A 303 -13.24 75.47 -45.39
N GLY A 304 -14.30 75.67 -44.58
CA GLY A 304 -14.25 76.38 -43.31
C GLY A 304 -13.95 75.42 -42.15
N ALA A 305 -13.56 75.99 -41.01
CA ALA A 305 -13.17 75.26 -39.81
C ALA A 305 -14.33 74.38 -39.30
N PHE A 306 -14.20 73.07 -39.48
CA PHE A 306 -15.02 72.04 -38.84
C PHE A 306 -13.99 71.11 -38.21
N ASP A 307 -14.07 70.89 -36.90
CA ASP A 307 -13.13 70.01 -36.21
C ASP A 307 -13.67 68.59 -36.34
N PHE A 308 -13.18 67.85 -37.33
CA PHE A 308 -13.62 66.48 -37.54
C PHE A 308 -12.94 65.56 -36.53
N PRO A 309 -13.71 64.78 -35.77
CA PRO A 309 -13.18 63.78 -34.87
C PRO A 309 -12.74 62.57 -35.70
N LEU A 310 -11.60 62.67 -36.39
CA LEU A 310 -11.02 61.56 -37.16
C LEU A 310 -10.47 60.47 -36.22
N ALA A 311 -10.22 60.80 -34.95
CA ALA A 311 -9.74 59.87 -33.94
C ALA A 311 -10.82 59.50 -32.90
N THR A 312 -11.85 60.33 -32.73
CA THR A 312 -12.92 60.16 -31.74
C THR A 312 -14.23 59.80 -32.44
N THR A 313 -15.06 58.96 -31.84
CA THR A 313 -16.26 58.39 -32.49
C THR A 313 -17.53 59.13 -32.05
N ASP A 314 -17.39 60.45 -31.97
CA ASP A 314 -18.40 61.42 -31.57
C ASP A 314 -18.79 62.34 -32.74
N TRP A 315 -19.89 63.07 -32.61
CA TRP A 315 -20.32 64.03 -33.63
C TRP A 315 -19.34 65.22 -33.74
N PRO A 316 -19.00 65.69 -34.95
CA PRO A 316 -18.17 66.88 -35.13
C PRO A 316 -18.85 68.16 -34.61
N ASP A 317 -18.05 69.05 -34.02
CA ASP A 317 -18.51 70.34 -33.52
C ASP A 317 -18.10 71.50 -34.45
N GLU A 318 -18.95 72.51 -34.55
CA GLU A 318 -18.62 73.78 -35.20
C GLU A 318 -17.79 74.69 -34.25
N PRO A 319 -16.62 75.17 -34.68
CA PRO A 319 -15.86 76.16 -33.92
C PRO A 319 -16.68 77.46 -33.80
N GLY A 320 -16.87 77.91 -32.55
CA GLY A 320 -17.74 79.04 -32.17
C GLY A 320 -18.97 78.62 -31.35
N LEU A 321 -19.55 77.44 -31.59
CA LEU A 321 -20.58 76.85 -30.72
C LEU A 321 -19.99 76.36 -29.38
N ARG A 322 -18.73 75.91 -29.42
CA ARG A 322 -17.94 75.49 -28.25
C ARG A 322 -17.65 76.64 -27.28
N GLU A 323 -17.43 77.85 -27.80
CA GLU A 323 -17.20 79.06 -27.02
C GLU A 323 -18.51 79.71 -26.54
N ALA A 324 -19.57 79.70 -27.36
CA ALA A 324 -20.87 80.23 -27.02
C ALA A 324 -21.60 79.43 -25.92
N ARG A 325 -21.29 78.13 -25.75
CA ARG A 325 -21.93 77.27 -24.74
C ARG A 325 -21.33 77.36 -23.33
N GLY A 326 -20.22 78.08 -23.14
CA GLY A 326 -19.62 78.33 -21.82
C GLY A 326 -19.01 77.08 -21.16
N GLN A 327 -17.79 77.23 -20.64
CA GLN A 327 -17.09 76.21 -19.87
C GLN A 327 -17.93 75.69 -18.68
N TYR A 328 -18.39 74.44 -18.77
CA TYR A 328 -18.76 73.60 -17.63
C TYR A 328 -18.27 72.16 -17.87
N PRO A 329 -17.96 71.42 -16.78
CA PRO A 329 -17.29 70.13 -16.83
C PRO A 329 -18.24 69.07 -17.39
N GLU A 330 -17.68 68.12 -18.13
CA GLU A 330 -18.28 66.83 -18.55
C GLU A 330 -19.82 66.83 -18.66
N ARG A 331 -20.37 67.41 -19.73
CA ARG A 331 -21.79 67.23 -20.07
C ARG A 331 -21.98 66.20 -21.17
N ARG A 332 -22.88 65.25 -20.85
CA ARG A 332 -23.65 64.35 -21.72
C ARG A 332 -23.55 64.65 -23.21
N ARG A 333 -23.16 63.61 -23.96
CA ARG A 333 -23.37 63.38 -25.39
C ARG A 333 -24.72 63.95 -25.87
N GLU A 334 -24.75 65.20 -26.33
CA GLU A 334 -25.94 65.78 -27.01
C GLU A 334 -25.87 65.57 -28.53
N GLY A 335 -24.72 65.16 -29.06
CA GLY A 335 -24.53 64.76 -30.46
C GLY A 335 -24.65 63.25 -30.66
N PRO A 336 -25.00 62.78 -31.88
CA PRO A 336 -25.00 61.36 -32.21
C PRO A 336 -23.57 60.79 -32.16
N GLY A 337 -23.38 59.72 -31.40
CA GLY A 337 -22.10 59.00 -31.27
C GLY A 337 -22.28 57.50 -31.45
N ILE A 338 -21.17 56.76 -31.48
CA ILE A 338 -21.23 55.30 -31.46
C ILE A 338 -21.62 54.83 -30.05
N GLU A 339 -22.61 53.93 -29.98
CA GLU A 339 -23.07 53.33 -28.73
C GLU A 339 -22.14 52.19 -28.30
N TRP A 340 -20.97 52.54 -27.77
CA TRP A 340 -19.98 51.56 -27.28
C TRP A 340 -20.48 50.68 -26.13
N ASP A 341 -21.54 51.11 -25.43
CA ASP A 341 -22.19 50.31 -24.38
C ASP A 341 -22.69 48.96 -24.92
N LEU A 342 -22.96 48.87 -26.23
CA LEU A 342 -23.29 47.61 -26.91
C LEU A 342 -22.13 46.60 -26.90
N LEU A 343 -20.89 47.05 -26.80
CA LEU A 343 -19.69 46.19 -26.70
C LEU A 343 -19.25 45.94 -25.26
N SER A 344 -19.76 46.71 -24.29
CA SER A 344 -19.29 46.70 -22.89
C SER A 344 -19.36 45.32 -22.21
N GLU A 345 -20.40 44.53 -22.49
CA GLU A 345 -20.52 43.18 -21.93
C GLU A 345 -19.42 42.24 -22.47
N ALA A 346 -19.11 42.34 -23.75
CA ALA A 346 -18.05 41.53 -24.36
C ALA A 346 -16.66 41.95 -23.87
N GLU A 347 -16.43 43.25 -23.70
CA GLU A 347 -15.22 43.79 -23.07
C GLU A 347 -15.07 43.27 -21.63
N HIS A 348 -16.14 43.33 -20.84
CA HIS A 348 -16.15 42.82 -19.48
C HIS A 348 -15.83 41.31 -19.41
N VAL A 349 -16.40 40.51 -20.31
CA VAL A 349 -16.13 39.06 -20.39
C VAL A 349 -14.68 38.79 -20.81
N LEU A 350 -14.12 39.56 -21.74
CA LEU A 350 -12.72 39.44 -22.17
C LEU A 350 -11.75 39.72 -21.03
N ASP A 351 -12.01 40.75 -20.22
CA ASP A 351 -11.20 41.12 -19.08
C ASP A 351 -11.32 40.10 -17.94
N LEU A 352 -12.55 39.72 -17.59
CA LEU A 352 -12.81 38.82 -16.45
C LEU A 352 -12.26 37.41 -16.67
N TYR A 353 -12.33 36.93 -17.92
CA TYR A 353 -11.93 35.56 -18.28
C TYR A 353 -10.64 35.52 -19.11
N HIS A 354 -9.70 36.42 -18.84
CA HIS A 354 -8.41 36.41 -19.52
C HIS A 354 -7.64 35.09 -19.28
N PRO A 355 -7.09 34.43 -20.33
CA PRO A 355 -6.47 33.11 -20.19
C PRO A 355 -5.27 33.05 -19.23
N ASP A 356 -4.52 34.15 -19.11
CA ASP A 356 -3.33 34.22 -18.24
C ASP A 356 -3.66 33.91 -16.78
N GLY A 357 -4.80 34.39 -16.26
CA GLY A 357 -5.23 34.13 -14.89
C GLY A 357 -5.42 32.63 -14.63
N PHE A 358 -5.99 31.91 -15.59
CA PHE A 358 -6.14 30.46 -15.53
C PHE A 358 -4.82 29.72 -15.69
N ALA A 359 -3.96 30.16 -16.62
CA ALA A 359 -2.66 29.57 -16.85
C ALA A 359 -1.75 29.67 -15.62
N ASP A 360 -1.75 30.82 -14.94
CA ASP A 360 -1.00 31.05 -13.70
C ASP A 360 -1.51 30.19 -12.55
N ARG A 361 -2.83 30.09 -12.41
CA ARG A 361 -3.45 29.27 -11.37
C ARG A 361 -3.20 27.78 -11.60
N LEU A 362 -3.30 27.31 -12.85
CA LEU A 362 -2.96 25.93 -13.21
C LEU A 362 -1.48 25.63 -12.94
N ARG A 363 -0.56 26.53 -13.35
CA ARG A 363 0.88 26.39 -13.08
C ARG A 363 1.18 26.28 -11.58
N ARG A 364 0.52 27.09 -10.74
CA ARG A 364 0.68 27.02 -9.28
C ARG A 364 0.24 25.68 -8.71
N VAL A 365 -0.94 25.19 -9.08
CA VAL A 365 -1.47 23.92 -8.58
C VAL A 365 -0.61 22.74 -9.04
N LEU A 366 -0.21 22.71 -10.32
CA LEU A 366 0.67 21.66 -10.84
C LEU A 366 2.07 21.70 -10.21
N GLY A 367 2.63 22.88 -10.00
CA GLY A 367 3.93 23.03 -9.34
C GLY A 367 3.91 22.54 -7.89
N GLU A 368 2.81 22.73 -7.17
CA GLU A 368 2.68 22.21 -5.81
C GLU A 368 2.45 20.69 -5.79
N LEU A 369 1.67 20.17 -6.74
CA LEU A 369 1.47 18.73 -6.91
C LEU A 369 2.79 18.00 -7.22
N ASP A 370 3.62 18.57 -8.10
CA ASP A 370 4.94 18.04 -8.46
C ASP A 370 5.91 18.03 -7.26
N ARG A 371 5.88 19.08 -6.42
CA ARG A 371 6.65 19.11 -5.15
C ARG A 371 6.20 18.01 -4.19
N GLN A 372 4.90 17.77 -4.05
CA GLN A 372 4.38 16.71 -3.19
C GLN A 372 4.88 15.34 -3.65
N TRP A 373 4.86 15.08 -4.95
CA TRP A 373 5.35 13.81 -5.50
C TRP A 373 6.86 13.66 -5.39
N SER A 374 7.61 14.72 -5.65
CA SER A 374 9.07 14.73 -5.50
C SER A 374 9.49 14.48 -4.05
N ALA A 375 8.73 14.99 -3.06
CA ALA A 375 8.95 14.69 -1.66
C ALA A 375 8.64 13.23 -1.28
N HIS A 376 7.80 12.54 -2.05
CA HIS A 376 7.40 11.15 -1.85
C HIS A 376 8.13 10.21 -2.83
N GLY A 377 9.35 10.58 -3.25
CA GLY A 377 10.21 9.82 -4.17
C GLY A 377 10.23 8.30 -3.88
N PRO A 378 10.57 7.48 -4.89
CA PRO A 378 10.17 6.08 -4.97
C PRO A 378 10.49 5.35 -3.66
N ALA A 379 9.44 5.14 -2.85
CA ALA A 379 9.53 4.41 -1.59
C ALA A 379 10.02 2.97 -1.79
N GLU A 380 10.13 2.50 -3.03
CA GLU A 380 10.79 1.25 -3.38
C GLU A 380 12.29 1.29 -3.03
N ASP A 381 13.02 2.39 -3.26
CA ASP A 381 14.47 2.42 -3.02
C ASP A 381 14.81 2.55 -1.53
N ALA A 382 14.02 3.32 -0.77
CA ALA A 382 14.22 3.47 0.68
C ALA A 382 13.89 2.20 1.47
N VAL A 383 12.82 1.49 1.09
CA VAL A 383 12.42 0.23 1.74
C VAL A 383 13.31 -0.94 1.32
N ILE A 384 13.88 -0.92 0.10
CA ILE A 384 14.90 -1.90 -0.30
C ILE A 384 16.20 -1.64 0.47
N ALA A 385 16.63 -0.39 0.61
CA ALA A 385 17.85 -0.03 1.34
C ALA A 385 17.81 -0.41 2.84
N GLU A 386 16.69 -0.20 3.54
CA GLU A 386 16.56 -0.59 4.97
C GLU A 386 16.43 -2.10 5.19
N VAL A 387 15.96 -2.86 4.20
CA VAL A 387 15.80 -4.33 4.32
C VAL A 387 17.08 -5.07 3.92
N GLU A 388 17.96 -4.47 3.12
CA GLU A 388 19.25 -5.06 2.74
C GLU A 388 20.34 -4.94 3.81
N GLU A 389 20.22 -4.01 4.77
CA GLU A 389 21.12 -3.90 5.93
C GLU A 389 20.48 -4.32 7.26
N PRO A 390 20.32 -5.64 7.48
CA PRO A 390 20.83 -6.18 8.73
C PRO A 390 21.49 -7.54 8.50
N GLY A 391 22.82 -7.55 8.28
CA GLY A 391 23.63 -8.75 8.49
C GLY A 391 24.69 -9.14 7.45
N ALA A 392 25.18 -8.23 6.62
CA ALA A 392 26.25 -8.56 5.67
C ALA A 392 27.69 -8.23 6.13
N GLU A 393 27.88 -7.53 7.26
CA GLU A 393 29.22 -7.12 7.72
C GLU A 393 29.53 -7.54 9.17
N GLU A 394 29.65 -8.84 9.45
CA GLU A 394 30.40 -9.30 10.64
C GLU A 394 30.68 -10.82 10.56
N GLU A 395 31.63 -11.27 9.73
CA GLU A 395 32.47 -12.47 9.97
C GLU A 395 33.40 -12.77 8.77
N LYS A 396 34.34 -11.87 8.44
CA LYS A 396 35.56 -12.24 7.71
C LYS A 396 36.73 -11.38 8.16
N GLY A 397 37.23 -11.63 9.36
CA GLY A 397 38.43 -10.95 9.86
C GLY A 397 38.91 -11.51 11.18
N GLY A 398 39.48 -12.72 11.19
CA GLY A 398 39.96 -13.32 12.43
C GLY A 398 40.72 -14.63 12.28
N GLU A 399 41.47 -14.81 11.19
CA GLU A 399 42.44 -15.91 11.07
C GLU A 399 43.83 -15.33 10.79
N LYS A 400 44.61 -15.14 11.87
CA LYS A 400 46.08 -15.34 11.98
C LYS A 400 46.63 -14.48 13.10
N GLU A 401 46.86 -15.09 14.26
CA GLU A 401 48.09 -14.90 15.05
C GLU A 401 48.10 -15.88 16.22
N ARG A 402 48.96 -16.90 16.13
CA ARG A 402 49.57 -17.56 17.29
C ARG A 402 50.86 -18.22 16.83
N THR A 403 51.90 -17.41 16.79
CA THR A 403 53.27 -17.83 17.10
C THR A 403 53.40 -17.93 18.62
N GLY A 404 54.09 -18.98 19.07
CA GLY A 404 54.32 -19.34 20.47
C GLY A 404 54.65 -20.81 20.57
#